data_AF-A0AA50DPL5-F1
#
_entry.id   AF-A0AA50DPL5-F1
#
_cell.length_a   1.000
_cell.length_b   1.000
_cell.length_c   1.000
_cell.angle_alpha   90.00
_cell.angle_beta   90.00
_cell.angle_gamma   90.00
#
_symmetry.space_group_name_H-M   'P 1'
#
loop_
_entity.id
_entity.type
_entity.pdbx_description
1 polymer ?
#
loop_
_entity_poly.entity_id
_entity_poly.type
_entity_poly.pdbx_seq_one_letter_code
_entity_poly.pdbx_strand_id
1 'polypeptide(L)'
;MFDSVTLAAGVLAFTLLMYVLLDGTDLGVGMLLGFFPETQERHKLIATILPVWDANETWLVLLGGGMLALFPAAYGTLLTGFYPWIIIMLLALIFRAVGIEYRRDASLRVKFLLDRVCIAASACVAFIQGLLAGSIVAGKPLDSVLAVFSPFSVLFGAATIAGYLLLGCCWVHWRTEGQPARRAIRLAGAFLALTVILVIGLLLLQQPRLATLVALPGTKLMLAASTLFALLVPIALRSKVRLLPLAAALLMVISLIALTLRAVYPWLIPNVLSLQDAAAPEATRAFVLGGTALAIPITLIYNSWAFWILRGKVS
;
A
#
# COMPACT_ATOMS: atom_id res chain seq x y z
N MET A 1 14.47 -25.68 -6.67
CA MET A 1 15.28 -24.49 -7.01
C MET A 1 14.34 -23.52 -7.70
N PHE A 2 14.14 -22.30 -7.19
CA PHE A 2 13.28 -21.32 -7.87
C PHE A 2 13.95 -20.92 -9.19
N ASP A 3 13.17 -20.84 -10.28
CA ASP A 3 13.71 -20.28 -11.52
C ASP A 3 13.99 -18.77 -11.33
N SER A 4 14.93 -18.22 -12.11
CA SER A 4 15.36 -16.83 -11.91
C SER A 4 14.26 -15.82 -12.26
N VAL A 5 13.25 -16.22 -13.05
CA VAL A 5 12.07 -15.40 -13.37
C VAL A 5 11.14 -15.28 -12.15
N THR A 6 10.87 -16.37 -11.46
CA THR A 6 10.07 -16.40 -10.23
C THR A 6 10.78 -15.64 -9.11
N LEU A 7 12.10 -15.74 -9.03
CA LEU A 7 12.88 -14.94 -8.08
C LEU A 7 12.75 -13.44 -8.39
N ALA A 8 12.86 -13.04 -9.66
CA ALA A 8 12.65 -11.66 -10.09
C ALA A 8 11.23 -11.16 -9.78
N ALA A 9 10.21 -11.97 -10.04
CA ALA A 9 8.83 -11.67 -9.66
C ALA A 9 8.67 -11.54 -8.14
N GLY A 10 9.36 -12.38 -7.37
CA GLY A 10 9.41 -12.33 -5.91
C GLY A 10 10.05 -11.04 -5.39
N VAL A 11 11.11 -10.54 -6.03
CA VAL A 11 11.71 -9.23 -5.71
C VAL A 11 10.71 -8.10 -5.96
N LEU A 12 10.01 -8.09 -7.10
CA LEU A 12 8.97 -7.09 -7.35
C LEU A 12 7.82 -7.17 -6.35
N ALA A 13 7.32 -8.38 -6.08
CA ALA A 13 6.29 -8.61 -5.08
C ALA A 13 6.72 -8.12 -3.69
N PHE A 14 7.97 -8.34 -3.31
CA PHE A 14 8.55 -7.82 -2.07
C PHE A 14 8.61 -6.29 -2.06
N THR A 15 9.10 -5.65 -3.12
CA THR A 15 9.13 -4.18 -3.20
C THR A 15 7.73 -3.55 -3.14
N LEU A 16 6.76 -4.14 -3.84
CA LEU A 16 5.35 -3.74 -3.75
C LEU A 16 4.81 -3.91 -2.33
N LEU A 17 5.10 -5.05 -1.69
CA LEU A 17 4.67 -5.32 -0.32
C LEU A 17 5.24 -4.28 0.64
N MET A 18 6.55 -4.02 0.58
CA MET A 18 7.21 -3.01 1.42
C MET A 18 6.61 -1.62 1.21
N TYR A 19 6.39 -1.21 -0.04
CA TYR A 19 5.74 0.06 -0.35
C TYR A 19 4.34 0.15 0.27
N VAL A 20 3.49 -0.86 0.04
CA VAL A 20 2.11 -0.87 0.53
C VAL A 20 2.03 -0.87 2.06
N LEU A 21 2.94 -1.57 2.76
CA LEU A 21 2.93 -1.62 4.22
C LEU A 21 3.46 -0.34 4.85
N LEU A 22 4.57 0.18 4.33
CA LEU A 22 5.24 1.35 4.86
C LEU A 22 4.52 2.64 4.44
N ASP A 23 4.50 2.95 3.15
CA ASP A 23 3.89 4.17 2.63
C ASP A 23 2.35 4.13 2.75
N GLY A 24 1.72 2.95 2.72
CA GLY A 24 0.30 2.81 3.03
C GLY A 24 -0.05 3.25 4.45
N THR A 25 0.89 3.11 5.40
CA THR A 25 0.73 3.67 6.75
C THR A 25 0.81 5.21 6.72
N ASP A 26 1.77 5.78 6.00
CA ASP A 26 1.94 7.24 5.87
C ASP A 26 0.76 7.90 5.16
N LEU A 27 0.30 7.31 4.05
CA LEU A 27 -0.92 7.70 3.34
C LEU A 27 -2.13 7.62 4.27
N GLY A 28 -2.21 6.57 5.09
CA GLY A 28 -3.20 6.41 6.15
C GLY A 28 -3.21 7.59 7.12
N VAL A 29 -2.03 7.96 7.65
CA VAL A 29 -1.86 9.10 8.56
C VAL A 29 -2.23 10.43 7.88
N GLY A 30 -1.82 10.62 6.62
CA GLY A 30 -2.14 11.81 5.83
C GLY A 30 -3.65 12.00 5.62
N MET A 31 -4.37 10.93 5.28
CA MET A 31 -5.84 10.97 5.20
C MET A 31 -6.49 11.19 6.58
N LEU A 32 -5.91 10.63 7.64
CA LEU A 32 -6.45 10.74 8.99
C LEU A 32 -6.49 12.16 9.52
N LEU A 33 -5.70 13.10 8.99
CA LEU A 33 -5.74 14.51 9.38
C LEU A 33 -7.15 15.13 9.28
N GLY A 34 -8.01 14.60 8.39
CA GLY A 34 -9.40 15.01 8.24
C GLY A 34 -10.31 14.65 9.43
N PHE A 35 -9.89 13.71 10.27
CA PHE A 35 -10.65 13.20 11.42
C PHE A 35 -10.20 13.78 12.77
N PHE A 36 -9.17 14.64 12.77
CA PHE A 36 -8.66 15.32 13.96
C PHE A 36 -8.92 16.82 13.82
N PRO A 37 -9.79 17.43 14.65
CA PRO A 37 -10.22 18.82 14.46
C PRO A 37 -9.13 19.83 14.86
N GLU A 38 -8.30 19.50 15.84
CA GLU A 38 -7.33 20.41 16.44
C GLU A 38 -6.00 20.43 15.67
N THR A 39 -5.48 21.63 15.42
CA THR A 39 -4.19 21.82 14.72
C THR A 39 -3.03 21.14 15.45
N GLN A 40 -3.08 21.10 16.79
CA GLN A 40 -2.07 20.44 17.63
C GLN A 40 -2.13 18.91 17.49
N GLU A 41 -3.33 18.32 17.43
CA GLU A 41 -3.47 16.89 17.17
C GLU A 41 -2.94 16.53 15.78
N ARG A 42 -3.32 17.29 14.74
CA ARG A 42 -2.79 17.10 13.37
C ARG A 42 -1.26 17.21 13.31
N HIS A 43 -0.68 18.14 14.08
CA HIS A 43 0.77 18.27 14.17
C HIS A 43 1.43 17.02 14.77
N LYS A 44 0.86 16.45 15.84
CA LYS A 44 1.36 15.21 16.43
C LYS A 44 1.30 14.05 15.46
N LEU A 45 0.21 13.93 14.68
CA LEU A 45 0.07 12.90 13.64
C LEU A 45 1.21 13.00 12.61
N ILE A 46 1.42 14.18 12.03
CA ILE A 46 2.47 14.42 11.03
C ILE A 46 3.87 14.15 11.61
N ALA A 47 4.12 14.57 12.85
CA ALA A 47 5.38 14.29 13.53
C ALA A 47 5.69 12.79 13.71
N THR A 48 4.68 11.90 13.66
CA THR A 48 4.93 10.46 13.73
C THR A 48 5.54 9.87 12.46
N ILE A 49 5.35 10.51 11.30
CA ILE A 49 5.77 10.02 9.98
C ILE A 49 6.90 10.85 9.36
N LEU A 50 7.07 12.11 9.80
CA LEU A 50 8.10 13.04 9.31
C LEU A 50 9.50 12.42 9.13
N PRO A 51 10.00 11.58 10.06
CA PRO A 51 11.37 11.05 9.93
C PRO A 51 11.54 9.87 8.96
N VAL A 52 10.44 9.32 8.41
CA VAL A 52 10.47 8.01 7.70
C VAL A 52 9.69 7.99 6.38
N TRP A 53 8.81 8.96 6.13
CA TRP A 53 7.92 8.93 4.96
C TRP A 53 8.66 8.98 3.62
N ASP A 54 9.75 9.73 3.55
CA ASP A 54 10.60 9.85 2.36
C ASP A 54 11.30 8.53 2.03
N ALA A 55 11.83 7.86 3.05
CA ALA A 55 12.43 6.53 2.92
C ALA A 55 11.39 5.49 2.47
N ASN A 56 10.14 5.62 2.90
CA ASN A 56 9.07 4.70 2.54
C ASN A 56 8.67 4.82 1.06
N GLU A 57 8.70 6.03 0.48
CA GLU A 57 8.45 6.25 -0.96
C GLU A 57 9.50 5.59 -1.86
N THR A 58 10.74 5.40 -1.39
CA THR A 58 11.81 4.79 -2.20
C THR A 58 11.46 3.37 -2.69
N TRP A 59 10.60 2.65 -1.98
CA TRP A 59 10.13 1.33 -2.40
C TRP A 59 9.28 1.38 -3.66
N LEU A 60 8.53 2.46 -3.90
CA LEU A 60 7.81 2.67 -5.16
C LEU A 60 8.78 2.88 -6.32
N VAL A 61 9.84 3.64 -6.09
CA VAL A 61 10.89 3.88 -7.09
C VAL A 61 11.60 2.57 -7.43
N LEU A 62 11.92 1.75 -6.42
CA LEU A 62 12.48 0.41 -6.62
C LEU A 62 11.53 -0.52 -7.34
N LEU A 63 10.23 -0.45 -7.08
CA LEU A 63 9.22 -1.21 -7.83
C LEU A 63 9.21 -0.81 -9.32
N GLY A 64 9.17 0.49 -9.61
CA GLY A 64 9.18 1.01 -10.98
C GLY A 64 10.47 0.69 -11.74
N GLY A 65 11.63 1.01 -11.15
CA GLY A 65 12.94 0.74 -11.73
C GLY A 65 13.24 -0.76 -11.84
N GLY A 66 12.84 -1.54 -10.82
CA GLY A 66 12.94 -2.99 -10.82
C GLY A 66 12.08 -3.62 -11.92
N MET A 67 10.86 -3.12 -12.13
CA MET A 67 10.00 -3.61 -13.22
C MET A 67 10.58 -3.28 -14.59
N LEU A 68 11.15 -2.09 -14.78
CA LEU A 68 11.88 -1.75 -16.00
C LEU A 68 13.07 -2.69 -16.25
N ALA A 69 13.85 -3.00 -15.21
CA ALA A 69 15.07 -3.79 -15.33
C ALA A 69 14.79 -5.31 -15.47
N LEU A 70 13.78 -5.82 -14.78
CA LEU A 70 13.47 -7.25 -14.72
C LEU A 70 12.36 -7.68 -15.69
N PHE A 71 11.42 -6.79 -16.02
CA PHE A 71 10.26 -7.07 -16.88
C PHE A 71 9.94 -5.89 -17.83
N PRO A 72 10.88 -5.48 -18.71
CA PRO A 72 10.79 -4.24 -19.49
C PRO A 72 9.55 -4.16 -20.39
N ALA A 73 9.14 -5.27 -21.02
CA ALA A 73 7.96 -5.30 -21.88
C ALA A 73 6.69 -4.95 -21.09
N ALA A 74 6.58 -5.46 -19.86
CA ALA A 74 5.45 -5.15 -19.01
C ALA A 74 5.53 -3.74 -18.42
N TYR A 75 6.72 -3.26 -18.08
CA TYR A 75 6.92 -1.86 -17.69
C TYR A 75 6.40 -0.90 -18.76
N GLY A 76 6.81 -1.09 -20.02
CA GLY A 76 6.36 -0.24 -21.14
C GLY A 76 4.85 -0.32 -21.37
N THR A 77 4.29 -1.52 -21.30
CA THR A 77 2.85 -1.76 -21.50
C THR A 77 2.00 -1.09 -20.41
N LEU A 78 2.36 -1.29 -19.13
CA LEU A 78 1.64 -0.70 -18.00
C LEU A 78 1.81 0.82 -17.93
N LEU A 79 3.03 1.33 -18.16
CA LEU A 79 3.30 2.76 -18.13
C LEU A 79 2.51 3.48 -19.24
N THR A 80 2.42 2.89 -20.43
CA THR A 80 1.62 3.45 -21.53
C THR A 80 0.13 3.40 -21.22
N GLY A 81 -0.39 2.23 -20.80
CA GLY A 81 -1.82 2.06 -20.57
C GLY A 81 -2.37 2.83 -19.37
N PHE A 82 -1.54 3.05 -18.35
CA PHE A 82 -1.91 3.80 -17.15
C PHE A 82 -1.27 5.19 -17.06
N TYR A 83 -0.69 5.69 -18.15
CA TYR A 83 0.07 6.94 -18.18
C TYR A 83 -0.60 8.10 -17.42
N PRO A 84 -1.85 8.52 -17.73
CA PRO A 84 -2.45 9.65 -17.02
C PRO A 84 -2.67 9.37 -15.53
N TRP A 85 -3.01 8.13 -15.15
CA TRP A 85 -3.24 7.75 -13.76
C TRP A 85 -1.95 7.72 -12.95
N ILE A 86 -0.86 7.21 -13.54
CA ILE A 86 0.46 7.23 -12.93
C ILE A 86 0.93 8.68 -12.74
N ILE A 87 0.76 9.55 -13.74
CA ILE A 87 1.13 10.97 -13.62
C ILE A 87 0.32 11.67 -12.53
N ILE A 88 -1.00 11.46 -12.46
CA ILE A 88 -1.84 12.01 -11.39
C ILE A 88 -1.38 11.52 -10.02
N MET A 89 -1.06 10.22 -9.88
CA MET A 89 -0.55 9.65 -8.64
C MET A 89 0.79 10.26 -8.22
N LEU A 90 1.73 10.43 -9.16
CA LEU A 90 3.04 11.05 -8.88
C LEU A 90 2.89 12.52 -8.48
N LEU A 91 2.04 13.28 -9.16
CA LEU A 91 1.73 14.66 -8.77
C LEU A 91 1.09 14.72 -7.38
N ALA A 92 0.19 13.80 -7.06
CA ALA A 92 -0.41 13.70 -5.74
C ALA A 92 0.65 13.38 -4.66
N LEU A 93 1.62 12.50 -4.92
CA LEU A 93 2.76 12.26 -4.01
C LEU A 93 3.57 13.55 -3.77
N ILE A 94 3.84 14.34 -4.82
CA ILE A 94 4.52 15.64 -4.68
C ILE A 94 3.70 16.59 -3.79
N PHE A 95 2.39 16.70 -4.02
CA PHE A 95 1.52 17.54 -3.19
C PHE A 95 1.44 17.07 -1.74
N ARG A 96 1.50 15.76 -1.50
CA ARG A 96 1.58 15.19 -0.15
C ARG A 96 2.87 15.63 0.55
N ALA A 97 4.02 15.49 -0.12
CA ALA A 97 5.32 15.95 0.40
C ALA A 97 5.29 17.44 0.76
N VAL A 98 4.75 18.27 -0.14
CA VAL A 98 4.59 19.72 0.11
C VAL A 98 3.68 19.98 1.33
N GLY A 99 2.58 19.24 1.45
CA GLY A 99 1.65 19.33 2.57
C GLY A 99 2.26 18.97 3.92
N ILE A 100 3.26 18.09 3.95
CA ILE A 100 3.97 17.66 5.15
C ILE A 100 5.10 18.63 5.50
N GLU A 101 6.01 18.88 4.55
CA GLU A 101 7.28 19.57 4.79
C GLU A 101 7.09 21.06 5.13
N TYR A 102 6.28 21.77 4.34
CA TYR A 102 6.08 23.22 4.50
C TYR A 102 5.11 23.58 5.62
N ARG A 103 4.51 22.58 6.28
CA ARG A 103 3.48 22.84 7.29
C ARG A 103 4.05 23.45 8.56
N ARG A 104 5.28 23.12 8.95
CA ARG A 104 5.87 23.56 10.23
C ARG A 104 5.89 25.08 10.34
N ASP A 105 6.37 25.74 9.29
CA ASP A 105 6.66 27.19 9.25
C ASP A 105 5.48 28.02 8.72
N ALA A 106 4.39 27.37 8.33
CA ALA A 106 3.21 28.01 7.79
C ALA A 106 2.35 28.74 8.84
N SER A 107 1.70 29.84 8.42
CA SER A 107 0.64 30.51 9.18
C SER A 107 -0.58 29.59 9.36
N LEU A 108 -1.46 29.89 10.33
CA LEU A 108 -2.62 29.03 10.63
C LEU A 108 -3.52 28.77 9.40
N ARG A 109 -3.81 29.81 8.59
CA ARG A 109 -4.61 29.64 7.37
C ARG A 109 -3.94 28.71 6.36
N VAL A 110 -2.63 28.85 6.18
CA VAL A 110 -1.86 28.01 5.25
C VAL A 110 -1.75 26.58 5.78
N LYS A 111 -1.62 26.37 7.09
CA LYS A 111 -1.67 25.03 7.71
C LYS A 111 -2.96 24.28 7.37
N PHE A 112 -4.12 24.95 7.44
CA PHE A 112 -5.39 24.32 7.05
C PHE A 112 -5.45 23.96 5.56
N LEU A 113 -4.88 24.79 4.68
CA LEU A 113 -4.78 24.47 3.26
C LEU A 113 -3.87 23.26 3.03
N LEU A 114 -2.69 23.25 3.64
CA LEU A 114 -1.73 22.14 3.55
C LEU A 114 -2.29 20.85 4.13
N ASP A 115 -3.05 20.91 5.23
CA ASP A 115 -3.78 19.76 5.79
C ASP A 115 -4.75 19.18 4.75
N ARG A 116 -5.54 20.04 4.07
CA ARG A 116 -6.47 19.60 3.02
C ARG A 116 -5.76 19.02 1.80
N VAL A 117 -4.65 19.62 1.40
CA VAL A 117 -3.81 19.12 0.29
C VAL A 117 -3.27 17.74 0.65
N CYS A 118 -2.72 17.56 1.85
CA CYS A 118 -2.19 16.29 2.31
C CYS A 118 -3.28 15.20 2.36
N ILE A 119 -4.48 15.51 2.87
CA ILE A 119 -5.62 14.59 2.90
C ILE A 119 -6.01 14.16 1.47
N ALA A 120 -6.25 15.13 0.59
CA ALA A 120 -6.71 14.86 -0.77
C ALA A 120 -5.64 14.12 -1.60
N ALA A 121 -4.38 14.52 -1.48
CA ALA A 121 -3.25 13.86 -2.11
C ALA A 121 -3.10 12.41 -1.65
N SER A 122 -3.12 12.17 -0.34
CA SER A 122 -2.99 10.83 0.22
C SER A 122 -4.14 9.91 -0.19
N ALA A 123 -5.37 10.43 -0.20
CA ALA A 123 -6.54 9.70 -0.67
C ALA A 123 -6.48 9.41 -2.18
N CYS A 124 -6.02 10.37 -2.99
CA CYS A 124 -5.87 10.20 -4.43
C CYS A 124 -4.85 9.12 -4.75
N VAL A 125 -3.69 9.14 -4.09
CA VAL A 125 -2.64 8.13 -4.25
C VAL A 125 -3.17 6.75 -3.86
N ALA A 126 -3.76 6.60 -2.67
CA ALA A 126 -4.31 5.33 -2.19
C ALA A 126 -5.40 4.78 -3.13
N PHE A 127 -6.30 5.64 -3.61
CA PHE A 127 -7.36 5.24 -4.54
C PHE A 127 -6.79 4.78 -5.87
N ILE A 128 -5.87 5.54 -6.48
CA ILE A 128 -5.30 5.20 -7.80
C ILE A 128 -4.54 3.88 -7.71
N GLN A 129 -3.75 3.65 -6.65
CA GLN A 129 -3.05 2.38 -6.46
C GLN A 129 -4.01 1.19 -6.49
N GLY A 130 -5.09 1.25 -5.71
CA GLY A 130 -6.09 0.19 -5.70
C GLY A 130 -6.91 0.10 -7.00
N LEU A 131 -7.20 1.24 -7.64
CA LEU A 131 -7.90 1.30 -8.93
C LEU A 131 -7.10 0.57 -10.03
N LEU A 132 -5.81 0.85 -10.13
CA LEU A 132 -4.91 0.22 -11.09
C LEU A 132 -4.72 -1.26 -10.79
N ALA A 133 -4.46 -1.63 -9.52
CA ALA A 133 -4.37 -3.03 -9.12
C ALA A 133 -5.65 -3.82 -9.42
N GLY A 134 -6.81 -3.25 -9.09
CA GLY A 134 -8.12 -3.84 -9.40
C GLY A 134 -8.37 -3.96 -10.90
N SER A 135 -7.95 -2.98 -11.70
CA SER A 135 -8.01 -3.03 -13.18
C SER A 135 -7.17 -4.18 -13.75
N ILE A 136 -5.94 -4.38 -13.26
CA ILE A 136 -5.07 -5.49 -13.64
C ILE A 136 -5.72 -6.84 -13.27
N VAL A 137 -6.19 -6.99 -12.04
CA VAL A 137 -6.85 -8.23 -11.57
C VAL A 137 -8.08 -8.54 -12.41
N ALA A 138 -8.91 -7.53 -12.71
CA ALA A 138 -10.09 -7.67 -13.58
C ALA A 138 -9.72 -7.92 -15.06
N GLY A 139 -8.46 -7.77 -15.46
CA GLY A 139 -8.02 -7.97 -16.84
C GLY A 139 -8.62 -6.96 -17.79
N LYS A 140 -8.77 -5.70 -17.34
CA LYS A 140 -9.30 -4.64 -18.19
C LYS A 140 -8.27 -4.27 -19.28
N PRO A 141 -8.75 -3.86 -20.46
CA PRO A 141 -7.86 -3.49 -21.55
C PRO A 141 -7.07 -2.22 -21.19
N LEU A 142 -5.86 -2.11 -21.74
CA LEU A 142 -4.90 -1.03 -21.45
C LEU A 142 -4.86 0.06 -22.53
N ASP A 143 -5.68 -0.06 -23.57
CA ASP A 143 -5.77 0.88 -24.69
C ASP A 143 -6.71 2.08 -24.43
N SER A 144 -7.48 2.03 -23.33
CA SER A 144 -8.44 3.07 -22.97
C SER A 144 -8.20 3.60 -21.56
N VAL A 145 -8.02 4.92 -21.46
CA VAL A 145 -7.80 5.64 -20.19
C VAL A 145 -8.94 5.38 -19.18
N LEU A 146 -10.17 5.21 -19.66
CA LEU A 146 -11.35 5.03 -18.81
C LEU A 146 -11.61 3.55 -18.46
N ALA A 147 -10.91 2.59 -19.08
CA ALA A 147 -11.11 1.16 -18.81
C ALA A 147 -10.78 0.76 -17.36
N VAL A 148 -10.01 1.58 -16.65
CA VAL A 148 -9.74 1.42 -15.22
C VAL A 148 -11.00 1.57 -14.36
N PHE A 149 -12.03 2.27 -14.83
CA PHE A 149 -13.26 2.50 -14.08
C PHE A 149 -14.27 1.38 -14.26
N SER A 150 -13.96 0.23 -13.66
CA SER A 150 -14.95 -0.83 -13.45
C SER A 150 -15.47 -0.81 -12.02
N PRO A 151 -16.70 -1.29 -11.74
CA PRO A 151 -17.20 -1.40 -10.37
C PRO A 151 -16.24 -2.13 -9.43
N PHE A 152 -15.58 -3.17 -9.95
CA PHE A 152 -14.56 -3.92 -9.21
C PHE A 152 -13.32 -3.09 -8.91
N SER A 153 -12.76 -2.41 -9.92
CA SER A 153 -11.56 -1.57 -9.76
C SER A 153 -11.81 -0.40 -8.80
N VAL A 154 -12.97 0.25 -8.90
CA VAL A 154 -13.36 1.35 -8.01
C VAL A 154 -13.52 0.85 -6.58
N LEU A 155 -14.17 -0.30 -6.38
CA LEU A 155 -14.31 -0.91 -5.06
C LEU A 155 -12.94 -1.33 -4.49
N PHE A 156 -12.01 -1.77 -5.34
CA PHE A 156 -10.64 -2.10 -4.94
C PHE A 156 -9.91 -0.85 -4.47
N GLY A 157 -9.99 0.26 -5.21
CA GLY A 157 -9.49 1.58 -4.79
C GLY A 157 -10.05 2.04 -3.44
N ALA A 158 -11.35 1.89 -3.24
CA ALA A 158 -12.00 2.21 -1.97
C ALA A 158 -11.53 1.30 -0.82
N ALA A 159 -11.36 0.00 -1.08
CA ALA A 159 -10.84 -0.95 -0.10
C ALA A 159 -9.39 -0.62 0.31
N THR A 160 -8.56 -0.18 -0.65
CA THR A 160 -7.19 0.29 -0.37
C THR A 160 -7.20 1.52 0.54
N ILE A 161 -8.07 2.51 0.28
CA ILE A 161 -8.24 3.66 1.19
C ILE A 161 -8.60 3.20 2.61
N ALA A 162 -9.62 2.34 2.74
CA ALA A 162 -10.08 1.87 4.04
C ALA A 162 -8.98 1.10 4.81
N GLY A 163 -8.23 0.25 4.10
CA GLY A 163 -7.10 -0.48 4.66
C GLY A 163 -5.97 0.44 5.13
N TYR A 164 -5.65 1.48 4.36
CA TYR A 164 -4.61 2.46 4.75
C TYR A 164 -5.06 3.33 5.91
N LEU A 165 -6.33 3.75 5.96
CA LEU A 165 -6.89 4.44 7.12
C LEU A 165 -6.81 3.58 8.40
N LEU A 166 -7.06 2.27 8.29
CA LEU A 166 -6.86 1.33 9.40
C LEU A 166 -5.39 1.27 9.83
N LEU A 167 -4.44 1.14 8.88
CA LEU A 167 -3.00 1.14 9.20
C LEU A 167 -2.56 2.43 9.88
N GLY A 168 -2.98 3.58 9.35
CA GLY A 168 -2.71 4.89 9.93
C GLY A 168 -3.28 5.02 11.35
N CYS A 169 -4.48 4.48 11.61
CA CYS A 169 -5.08 4.49 12.93
C CYS A 169 -4.25 3.69 13.94
N CYS A 170 -3.84 2.48 13.55
CA CYS A 170 -3.01 1.61 14.38
C CYS A 170 -1.62 2.21 14.61
N TRP A 171 -1.05 2.87 13.60
CA TRP A 171 0.22 3.59 13.70
C TRP A 171 0.15 4.76 14.68
N VAL A 172 -0.84 5.65 14.52
CA VAL A 172 -1.03 6.79 15.43
C VAL A 172 -1.25 6.30 16.87
N HIS A 173 -2.03 5.24 17.06
CA HIS A 173 -2.20 4.63 18.39
C HIS A 173 -0.87 4.14 19.00
N TRP A 174 -0.02 3.52 18.20
CA TRP A 174 1.29 3.04 18.65
C TRP A 174 2.27 4.18 18.96
N ARG A 175 2.29 5.22 18.12
CA ARG A 175 3.32 6.29 18.13
C ARG A 175 2.95 7.52 18.96
N THR A 176 1.68 7.70 19.32
CA THR A 176 1.20 8.86 20.10
C THR A 176 0.62 8.47 21.45
N GLU A 177 0.34 9.47 22.29
CA GLU A 177 -0.31 9.32 23.59
C GLU A 177 -1.54 10.21 23.74
N GLY A 178 -2.28 10.04 24.84
CA GLY A 178 -3.38 10.92 25.21
C GLY A 178 -4.62 10.83 24.30
N GLN A 179 -5.17 11.99 23.96
CA GLN A 179 -6.40 12.09 23.15
C GLN A 179 -6.21 11.61 21.69
N PRO A 180 -5.10 11.92 20.99
CA PRO A 180 -4.87 11.41 19.65
C PRO A 180 -4.93 9.88 19.55
N ALA A 181 -4.21 9.17 20.42
CA ALA A 181 -4.17 7.71 20.44
C ALA A 181 -5.55 7.08 20.74
N ARG A 182 -6.35 7.70 21.62
CA ARG A 182 -7.71 7.25 21.96
C ARG A 182 -8.72 7.52 20.84
N ARG A 183 -8.55 8.59 20.07
CA ARG A 183 -9.39 8.86 18.88
C ARG A 183 -9.01 7.90 17.75
N ALA A 184 -7.72 7.69 17.51
CA ALA A 184 -7.22 6.77 16.48
C ALA A 184 -7.74 5.33 16.66
N ILE A 185 -7.70 4.78 17.88
CA ILE A 185 -8.18 3.40 18.13
C ILE A 185 -9.70 3.25 17.95
N ARG A 186 -10.49 4.30 18.24
CA ARG A 186 -11.94 4.29 17.99
C ARG A 186 -12.25 4.28 16.50
N LEU A 187 -11.52 5.11 15.74
CA LEU A 187 -11.63 5.15 14.27
C LEU A 187 -11.15 3.83 13.63
N ALA A 188 -10.15 3.17 14.22
CA ALA A 188 -9.64 1.88 13.73
C ALA A 188 -10.75 0.83 13.60
N GLY A 189 -11.66 0.75 14.58
CA GLY A 189 -12.79 -0.19 14.53
C GLY A 189 -13.73 0.09 13.35
N ALA A 190 -14.00 1.36 13.05
CA ALA A 190 -14.84 1.75 11.93
C ALA A 190 -14.16 1.47 10.58
N PHE A 191 -12.87 1.78 10.43
CA PHE A 191 -12.12 1.51 9.20
C PHE A 191 -11.86 0.03 8.98
N LEU A 192 -11.72 -0.77 10.05
CA LEU A 192 -11.72 -2.23 9.94
C LEU A 192 -13.05 -2.73 9.39
N ALA A 193 -14.17 -2.31 9.97
CA ALA A 193 -15.49 -2.72 9.50
C ALA A 193 -15.69 -2.33 8.03
N LEU A 194 -15.32 -1.10 7.66
CA LEU A 194 -15.36 -0.63 6.27
C LEU A 194 -14.48 -1.49 5.35
N THR A 195 -13.24 -1.79 5.74
CA THR A 195 -12.33 -2.64 4.98
C THR A 195 -12.94 -4.02 4.74
N VAL A 196 -13.48 -4.66 5.79
CA VAL A 196 -14.13 -5.97 5.69
C VAL A 196 -15.35 -5.92 4.77
N ILE A 197 -16.20 -4.90 4.89
CA ILE A 197 -17.38 -4.73 4.03
C ILE A 197 -16.97 -4.58 2.56
N LEU A 198 -15.96 -3.76 2.26
CA LEU A 198 -15.49 -3.53 0.90
C LEU A 198 -14.83 -4.80 0.31
N VAL A 199 -14.06 -5.54 1.11
CA VAL A 199 -13.47 -6.84 0.70
C VAL A 199 -14.56 -7.88 0.44
N ILE A 200 -15.58 -7.97 1.30
CA ILE A 200 -16.74 -8.83 1.05
C ILE A 200 -17.43 -8.41 -0.26
N GLY A 201 -17.63 -7.11 -0.47
CA GLY A 201 -18.17 -6.56 -1.71
C GLY A 201 -17.37 -6.99 -2.95
N LEU A 202 -16.03 -6.98 -2.87
CA LEU A 202 -15.16 -7.45 -3.96
C LEU A 202 -15.38 -8.92 -4.29
N LEU A 203 -15.55 -9.76 -3.27
CA LEU A 203 -15.86 -11.19 -3.45
C LEU A 203 -17.25 -11.40 -4.04
N LEU A 204 -18.24 -10.60 -3.64
CA LEU A 204 -19.61 -10.66 -4.14
C LEU A 204 -19.75 -10.22 -5.61
N LEU A 205 -18.84 -9.41 -6.14
CA LEU A 205 -18.81 -9.07 -7.56
C LEU A 205 -18.42 -10.25 -8.47
N GLN A 206 -18.08 -11.42 -7.90
CA GLN A 206 -17.80 -12.68 -8.60
C GLN A 206 -16.92 -12.53 -9.84
N GLN A 207 -15.85 -11.74 -9.73
CA GLN A 207 -14.91 -11.58 -10.84
C GLN A 207 -14.41 -12.96 -11.28
N PRO A 208 -14.50 -13.33 -12.58
CA PRO A 208 -14.27 -14.70 -13.03
C PRO A 208 -12.92 -15.28 -12.59
N ARG A 209 -11.86 -14.46 -12.59
CA ARG A 209 -10.55 -14.87 -12.07
C ARG A 209 -10.59 -15.18 -10.58
N LEU A 210 -11.16 -14.31 -9.76
CA LEU A 210 -11.26 -14.57 -8.33
C LEU A 210 -12.12 -15.81 -8.05
N ALA A 211 -13.24 -15.99 -8.75
CA ALA A 211 -14.14 -17.12 -8.56
C ALA A 211 -13.46 -18.47 -8.84
N THR A 212 -12.71 -18.57 -9.95
CA THR A 212 -11.96 -19.78 -10.31
C THR A 212 -10.82 -20.05 -9.31
N LEU A 213 -10.16 -19.01 -8.82
CA LEU A 213 -9.06 -19.14 -7.87
C LEU A 213 -9.52 -19.54 -6.47
N VAL A 214 -10.66 -19.03 -5.99
CA VAL A 214 -11.24 -19.37 -4.68
C VAL A 214 -11.57 -20.88 -4.60
N ALA A 215 -11.80 -21.54 -5.74
CA ALA A 215 -12.01 -22.98 -5.78
C ALA A 215 -10.74 -23.79 -5.44
N LEU A 216 -9.54 -23.23 -5.67
CA LEU A 216 -8.27 -23.91 -5.46
C LEU A 216 -7.92 -24.03 -3.96
N PRO A 217 -7.41 -25.19 -3.48
CA PRO A 217 -7.10 -25.40 -2.06
C PRO A 217 -6.15 -24.36 -1.46
N GLY A 218 -5.10 -23.97 -2.20
CA GLY A 218 -4.13 -22.96 -1.74
C GLY A 218 -4.76 -21.59 -1.51
N THR A 219 -5.67 -21.15 -2.40
CA THR A 219 -6.37 -19.87 -2.26
C THR A 219 -7.36 -19.90 -1.10
N LYS A 220 -8.03 -21.04 -0.85
CA LYS A 220 -8.91 -21.21 0.33
C LYS A 220 -8.15 -21.03 1.64
N LEU A 221 -6.94 -21.58 1.75
CA LEU A 221 -6.07 -21.37 2.92
C LEU A 221 -5.70 -19.89 3.07
N MET A 222 -5.38 -19.20 1.98
CA MET A 222 -5.05 -17.76 2.01
C MET A 222 -6.25 -16.89 2.40
N LEU A 223 -7.47 -17.24 1.93
CA LEU A 223 -8.71 -16.60 2.34
C LEU A 223 -9.03 -16.86 3.81
N ALA A 224 -8.84 -18.09 4.29
CA ALA A 224 -8.99 -18.44 5.70
C ALA A 224 -7.99 -17.66 6.57
N ALA A 225 -6.73 -17.55 6.13
CA ALA A 225 -5.72 -16.74 6.81
C ALA A 225 -6.10 -15.26 6.82
N SER A 226 -6.57 -14.71 5.71
CA SER A 226 -7.02 -13.31 5.62
C SER A 226 -8.21 -13.04 6.55
N THR A 227 -9.15 -13.98 6.61
CA THR A 227 -10.30 -13.94 7.52
C THR A 227 -9.85 -14.02 8.97
N LEU A 228 -8.93 -14.93 9.29
CA LEU A 228 -8.34 -15.06 10.62
C LEU A 228 -7.65 -13.75 11.05
N PHE A 229 -6.79 -13.17 10.22
CA PHE A 229 -6.12 -11.92 10.55
C PHE A 229 -7.11 -10.77 10.73
N ALA A 230 -8.15 -10.68 9.89
CA ALA A 230 -9.23 -9.70 10.08
C ALA A 230 -9.97 -9.88 11.42
N LEU A 231 -10.19 -11.12 11.87
CA LEU A 231 -10.81 -11.43 13.17
C LEU A 231 -9.87 -11.19 14.36
N LEU A 232 -8.56 -11.22 14.15
CA LEU A 232 -7.56 -10.90 15.18
C LEU A 232 -7.44 -9.39 15.41
N VAL A 233 -7.73 -8.54 14.42
CA VAL A 233 -7.64 -7.06 14.59
C VAL A 233 -8.52 -6.56 15.75
N PRO A 234 -9.82 -6.90 15.87
CA PRO A 234 -10.66 -6.47 17.00
C PRO A 234 -10.12 -6.89 18.37
N ILE A 235 -9.52 -8.08 18.45
CA ILE A 235 -8.90 -8.59 19.68
C ILE A 235 -7.66 -7.75 20.00
N ALA A 236 -6.82 -7.50 19.00
CA ALA A 236 -5.62 -6.68 19.12
C ALA A 236 -5.94 -5.23 19.50
N LEU A 237 -7.02 -4.64 18.96
CA LEU A 237 -7.50 -3.28 19.29
C LEU A 237 -7.84 -3.10 20.78
N ARG A 238 -8.16 -4.18 21.49
CA ARG A 238 -8.44 -4.18 22.94
C ARG A 238 -7.21 -4.50 23.79
N SER A 239 -6.08 -4.81 23.16
CA SER A 239 -4.86 -5.20 23.88
C SER A 239 -4.21 -4.02 24.58
N LYS A 240 -3.55 -4.30 25.71
CA LYS A 240 -2.67 -3.34 26.40
C LYS A 240 -1.34 -3.14 25.65
N VAL A 241 -0.95 -4.10 24.81
CA VAL A 241 0.27 -4.01 23.99
C VAL A 241 -0.01 -3.19 22.74
N ARG A 242 0.42 -1.92 22.76
CA ARG A 242 0.08 -0.92 21.72
C ARG A 242 0.54 -1.27 20.30
N LEU A 243 1.52 -2.15 20.13
CA LEU A 243 2.00 -2.60 18.82
C LEU A 243 1.07 -3.66 18.19
N LEU A 244 0.34 -4.44 18.99
CA LEU A 244 -0.48 -5.55 18.49
C LEU A 244 -1.55 -5.12 17.47
N PRO A 245 -2.29 -4.00 17.65
CA PRO A 245 -3.19 -3.49 16.63
C PRO A 245 -2.54 -3.34 15.25
N LEU A 246 -1.34 -2.74 15.22
CA LEU A 246 -0.61 -2.49 13.98
C LEU A 246 -0.11 -3.80 13.38
N ALA A 247 0.47 -4.69 14.20
CA ALA A 247 0.93 -6.00 13.72
C ALA A 247 -0.21 -6.83 13.12
N ALA A 248 -1.38 -6.87 13.76
CA ALA A 248 -2.54 -7.59 13.24
C ALA A 248 -3.07 -6.97 11.93
N ALA A 249 -3.14 -5.63 11.85
CA ALA A 249 -3.56 -4.94 10.64
C ALA A 249 -2.58 -5.13 9.48
N LEU A 250 -1.27 -5.10 9.74
CA LEU A 250 -0.23 -5.40 8.75
C LEU A 250 -0.35 -6.84 8.23
N LEU A 251 -0.53 -7.82 9.11
CA LEU A 251 -0.74 -9.22 8.71
C LEU A 251 -1.99 -9.40 7.84
N MET A 252 -3.08 -8.71 8.18
CA MET A 252 -4.28 -8.67 7.35
C MET A 252 -3.97 -8.10 5.97
N VAL A 253 -3.31 -6.95 5.87
CA VAL A 253 -2.95 -6.33 4.58
C VAL A 253 -1.99 -7.22 3.77
N ILE A 254 -0.98 -7.82 4.41
CA ILE A 254 -0.06 -8.80 3.78
C ILE A 254 -0.87 -9.94 3.14
N SER A 255 -1.84 -10.49 3.87
CA SER A 255 -2.66 -11.61 3.37
C SER A 255 -3.54 -11.22 2.17
N LEU A 256 -4.09 -9.99 2.15
CA LEU A 256 -4.88 -9.47 1.04
C LEU A 256 -4.03 -9.19 -0.21
N ILE A 257 -2.81 -8.67 -0.03
CA ILE A 257 -1.85 -8.49 -1.13
C ILE A 257 -1.45 -9.85 -1.68
N ALA A 258 -1.16 -10.83 -0.82
CA ALA A 258 -0.82 -12.18 -1.25
C ALA A 258 -1.95 -12.80 -2.09
N LEU A 259 -3.22 -12.61 -1.69
CA LEU A 259 -4.39 -13.03 -2.49
C LEU A 259 -4.44 -12.32 -3.85
N THR A 260 -4.16 -11.02 -3.88
CA THR A 260 -4.13 -10.22 -5.11
C THR A 260 -3.04 -10.71 -6.07
N LEU A 261 -1.82 -10.91 -5.58
CA LEU A 261 -0.71 -11.45 -6.35
C LEU A 261 -0.99 -12.88 -6.84
N ARG A 262 -1.60 -13.70 -5.97
CA ARG A 262 -2.06 -15.04 -6.35
C ARG A 262 -3.09 -14.99 -7.47
N ALA A 263 -3.89 -13.92 -7.54
CA ALA A 263 -4.89 -13.76 -8.58
C ALA A 263 -4.36 -13.36 -9.95
N VAL A 264 -3.17 -12.78 -9.96
CA VAL A 264 -2.47 -12.37 -11.18
C VAL A 264 -1.51 -13.46 -11.65
N TYR A 265 -0.91 -14.23 -10.73
CA TYR A 265 0.00 -15.34 -11.06
C TYR A 265 -0.63 -16.40 -11.98
N PRO A 266 0.09 -16.94 -13.00
CA PRO A 266 1.50 -16.72 -13.35
C PRO A 266 1.73 -15.56 -14.34
N TRP A 267 0.78 -14.64 -14.44
CA TRP A 267 0.87 -13.48 -15.32
C TRP A 267 1.53 -12.30 -14.61
N LEU A 268 2.06 -11.36 -15.39
CA LEU A 268 2.32 -10.00 -14.89
C LEU A 268 1.22 -9.04 -15.37
N ILE A 269 0.83 -9.17 -16.64
CA ILE A 269 -0.36 -8.53 -17.21
C ILE A 269 -1.29 -9.65 -17.68
N PRO A 270 -2.39 -9.89 -16.95
CA PRO A 270 -3.21 -11.07 -17.22
C PRO A 270 -3.79 -11.13 -18.64
N ASN A 271 -3.66 -12.28 -19.30
CA ASN A 271 -4.01 -12.55 -20.71
C ASN A 271 -3.20 -11.77 -21.76
N VAL A 272 -2.13 -11.07 -21.36
CA VAL A 272 -1.29 -10.27 -22.29
C VAL A 272 0.17 -10.67 -22.17
N LEU A 273 0.74 -10.65 -20.95
CA LEU A 273 2.14 -10.96 -20.69
C LEU A 273 2.28 -11.87 -19.48
N SER A 274 2.76 -13.09 -19.70
CA SER A 274 3.12 -14.00 -18.63
C SER A 274 4.42 -13.56 -17.94
N LEU A 275 4.71 -14.06 -16.74
CA LEU A 275 6.00 -13.80 -16.09
C LEU A 275 7.19 -14.23 -16.95
N GLN A 276 7.07 -15.36 -17.63
CA GLN A 276 8.14 -15.90 -18.48
C GLN A 276 8.33 -15.04 -19.73
N ASP A 277 7.24 -14.64 -20.39
CA ASP A 277 7.31 -13.86 -21.63
C ASP A 277 7.73 -12.41 -21.39
N ALA A 278 7.42 -11.86 -20.22
CA ALA A 278 7.78 -10.49 -19.86
C ALA A 278 9.23 -10.34 -19.36
N ALA A 279 9.90 -11.45 -19.02
CA ALA A 279 11.18 -11.41 -18.33
C ALA A 279 12.30 -10.86 -19.22
N ALA A 280 13.16 -10.03 -18.64
CA ALA A 280 14.39 -9.57 -19.28
C ALA A 280 15.34 -10.75 -19.60
N PRO A 281 16.29 -10.57 -20.54
CA PRO A 281 17.34 -11.55 -20.82
C PRO A 281 18.07 -11.99 -19.56
N GLU A 282 18.52 -13.25 -19.55
CA GLU A 282 19.11 -13.87 -18.35
C GLU A 282 20.29 -13.08 -17.78
N ALA A 283 21.18 -12.55 -18.63
CA ALA A 283 22.33 -11.76 -18.19
C ALA A 283 21.91 -10.50 -17.41
N THR A 284 20.94 -9.74 -17.93
CA THR A 284 20.38 -8.57 -17.25
C THR A 284 19.72 -8.97 -15.94
N ARG A 285 18.91 -10.03 -15.96
CA ARG A 285 18.19 -10.51 -14.77
C ARG A 285 19.17 -10.98 -13.69
N ALA A 286 20.20 -11.73 -14.04
CA ALA A 286 21.23 -12.19 -13.11
C ALA A 286 21.99 -11.03 -12.47
N PHE A 287 22.37 -10.02 -13.27
CA PHE A 287 23.04 -8.81 -12.76
C PHE A 287 22.16 -8.05 -11.76
N VAL A 288 20.90 -7.78 -12.13
CA VAL A 288 19.96 -7.03 -11.28
C VAL A 288 19.61 -7.82 -10.01
N LEU A 289 19.41 -9.14 -10.12
CA LEU A 289 19.18 -10.00 -8.96
C LEU A 289 20.39 -10.04 -8.02
N GLY A 290 21.61 -10.11 -8.55
CA GLY A 290 22.83 -10.01 -7.75
C GLY A 290 22.94 -8.68 -7.01
N GLY A 291 22.68 -7.57 -7.71
CA GLY A 291 22.67 -6.23 -7.11
C GLY A 291 21.60 -6.07 -6.02
N THR A 292 20.37 -6.50 -6.28
CA THR A 292 19.27 -6.45 -5.30
C THR A 292 19.48 -7.36 -4.10
N ALA A 293 20.11 -8.53 -4.28
CA ALA A 293 20.47 -9.43 -3.18
C ALA A 293 21.44 -8.78 -2.17
N LEU A 294 22.26 -7.82 -2.61
CA LEU A 294 23.12 -7.02 -1.75
C LEU A 294 22.41 -5.77 -1.22
N ALA A 295 21.76 -5.01 -2.10
CA ALA A 295 21.18 -3.71 -1.78
C ALA A 295 19.98 -3.82 -0.82
N ILE A 296 19.08 -4.77 -1.02
CA ILE A 296 17.87 -4.90 -0.18
C ILE A 296 18.22 -5.16 1.29
N PRO A 297 19.10 -6.14 1.64
CA PRO A 297 19.49 -6.33 3.03
C PRO A 297 20.13 -5.10 3.66
N ILE A 298 21.01 -4.39 2.95
CA ILE A 298 21.65 -3.16 3.45
C ILE A 298 20.59 -2.09 3.75
N THR A 299 19.68 -1.85 2.80
CA THR A 299 18.57 -0.90 2.96
C THR A 299 17.68 -1.29 4.16
N LEU A 300 17.36 -2.57 4.32
CA LEU A 300 16.55 -3.05 5.45
C LEU A 300 17.27 -2.85 6.80
N ILE A 301 18.57 -3.13 6.87
CA ILE A 301 19.37 -2.92 8.08
C ILE A 301 19.39 -1.43 8.44
N TYR A 302 19.71 -0.58 7.47
CA TYR A 302 19.77 0.87 7.66
C TYR A 302 18.41 1.43 8.10
N ASN A 303 17.33 1.09 7.39
CA ASN A 303 15.98 1.57 7.73
C ASN A 303 15.56 1.05 9.12
N SER A 304 15.80 -0.23 9.43
CA SER A 304 15.47 -0.79 10.74
C SER A 304 16.23 -0.09 11.88
N TRP A 305 17.50 0.24 11.65
CA TRP A 305 18.30 1.01 12.59
C TRP A 305 17.75 2.44 12.78
N ALA A 306 17.37 3.12 11.70
CA ALA A 306 16.72 4.42 11.76
C ALA A 306 15.40 4.38 12.56
N PHE A 307 14.52 3.40 12.28
CA PHE A 307 13.29 3.19 13.06
C PHE A 307 13.58 2.91 14.55
N TRP A 308 14.65 2.18 14.85
CA TRP A 308 15.05 1.89 16.22
C TRP A 308 15.53 3.15 16.97
N ILE A 309 16.32 4.02 16.33
CA ILE A 309 16.75 5.29 16.91
C ILE A 309 15.56 6.21 17.16
N LEU A 310 14.65 6.29 16.20
CA LEU A 310 13.51 7.21 16.21
C LEU A 310 12.28 6.64 16.95
N ARG A 311 12.44 5.56 17.71
CA ARG A 311 11.33 4.84 18.38
C ARG A 311 10.62 5.63 19.48
N GLY A 312 11.13 6.79 19.89
CA GLY A 312 10.47 7.67 20.85
C GLY A 312 9.02 8.00 20.45
N LYS A 313 8.14 8.20 21.44
CA LYS A 313 6.75 8.61 21.18
C LYS A 313 6.68 10.12 20.97
N VAL A 314 5.72 10.54 20.16
CA VAL A 314 5.37 11.95 19.99
C VAL A 314 4.34 12.31 21.06
N SER A 315 4.72 13.22 21.96
CA SER A 315 3.89 13.69 23.08
C SER A 315 3.05 14.92 22.76
#